data_AF-A0A373RQL2-F1
#
_entry.id   AF-A0A373RQL2-F1
#
_cell.length_a   1.000
_cell.length_b   1.000
_cell.length_c   1.000
_cell.angle_alpha   90.00
_cell.angle_beta   90.00
_cell.angle_gamma   90.00
#
_symmetry.space_group_name_H-M   'P 1'
#
loop_
_entity.id
_entity.type
_entity.pdbx_description
1 polymer ?
#
loop_
_entity_poly.entity_id
_entity_poly.type
_entity_poly.pdbx_seq_one_letter_code
_entity_poly.pdbx_strand_id
1 'polypeptide(L)'
;MENFINNAPFALVLVCLVIGFVLLIKGADFFVEGSSSAAKRLHVPSIIIGLTIVAMGTSLPETAVSVSASLTGNNELAVSNVIGSNIFNLMVVIGVCAVLTTVEVAKETIKRDIPLSLICAGLLMVLGISGLGDKSGMMLGHLDGVILIGFFAGYIVYMVQIALKANREGKKVEIEGGSDEDIKLLSVPKSIVFIVGG
;
A
#
# COMPACT_ATOMS: atom_id res chain seq x y z
N MET A 1 -6.56 -27.30 -0.23
CA MET A 1 -5.19 -26.75 -0.33
C MET A 1 -4.39 -27.06 0.92
N GLU A 2 -4.98 -26.90 2.12
CA GLU A 2 -4.35 -27.30 3.41
C GLU A 2 -3.82 -28.74 3.42
N ASN A 3 -4.61 -29.72 2.95
CA ASN A 3 -4.17 -31.13 2.92
C ASN A 3 -2.96 -31.40 2.00
N PHE A 4 -2.71 -30.53 1.02
CA PHE A 4 -1.53 -30.62 0.15
C PHE A 4 -0.31 -29.98 0.83
N ILE A 5 -0.48 -28.80 1.43
CA ILE A 5 0.61 -28.10 2.15
C ILE A 5 1.06 -28.89 3.38
N ASN A 6 0.12 -29.43 4.16
CA ASN A 6 0.43 -30.16 5.40
C ASN A 6 1.11 -31.51 5.16
N ASN A 7 0.96 -32.09 3.97
CA ASN A 7 1.59 -33.36 3.58
C ASN A 7 2.76 -33.17 2.60
N ALA A 8 3.02 -31.93 2.16
CA ALA A 8 4.12 -31.61 1.27
C ALA A 8 5.45 -31.58 2.03
N PRO A 9 6.58 -31.95 1.39
CA PRO A 9 7.88 -31.76 1.98
C PRO A 9 8.13 -30.27 2.23
N PHE A 10 8.73 -29.93 3.38
CA PHE A 10 9.00 -28.54 3.79
C PHE A 10 9.67 -27.69 2.69
N ALA A 11 10.60 -28.29 1.94
CA ALA A 11 11.27 -27.64 0.82
C ALA A 11 10.29 -27.19 -0.29
N LEU A 12 9.25 -27.98 -0.59
CA LEU A 12 8.24 -27.62 -1.58
C LEU A 12 7.40 -26.43 -1.10
N VAL A 13 7.03 -26.40 0.17
CA VAL A 13 6.30 -25.26 0.77
C VAL A 13 7.12 -23.98 0.67
N LEU A 14 8.42 -24.06 0.99
CA LEU A 14 9.33 -22.91 0.88
C LEU A 14 9.46 -22.42 -0.58
N VAL A 15 9.58 -23.34 -1.54
CA VAL A 15 9.63 -22.99 -2.97
C VAL A 15 8.34 -22.32 -3.41
N CYS A 16 7.17 -22.86 -3.05
CA CYS A 16 5.88 -22.26 -3.35
C CYS A 16 5.73 -20.86 -2.72
N LEU A 17 6.19 -20.68 -1.48
CA LEU A 17 6.17 -19.39 -0.79
C LEU A 17 7.02 -18.35 -1.54
N VAL A 18 8.26 -18.69 -1.90
CA VAL A 18 9.17 -17.78 -2.63
C VAL A 18 8.59 -17.44 -4.00
N ILE A 19 8.09 -18.42 -4.75
CA ILE A 19 7.48 -18.18 -6.06
C ILE A 19 6.26 -17.28 -5.93
N GLY A 20 5.37 -17.56 -4.97
CA GLY A 20 4.18 -16.74 -4.72
C GLY A 20 4.54 -15.29 -4.38
N PHE A 21 5.55 -15.10 -3.52
CA PHE A 21 6.03 -13.77 -3.14
C PHE A 21 6.61 -13.00 -4.33
N VAL A 22 7.44 -13.64 -5.15
CA VAL A 22 8.00 -13.02 -6.37
C VAL A 22 6.90 -12.65 -7.37
N LEU A 23 5.93 -13.55 -7.60
CA LEU A 23 4.82 -13.28 -8.51
C LEU A 23 3.96 -12.12 -8.02
N LEU A 24 3.75 -12.03 -6.71
CA LEU A 24 2.93 -11.00 -6.10
C LEU A 24 3.63 -9.62 -6.13
N ILE A 25 4.94 -9.56 -5.91
CA ILE A 25 5.74 -8.34 -6.13
C ILE A 25 5.71 -7.93 -7.60
N LYS A 26 5.94 -8.88 -8.52
CA LYS A 26 5.95 -8.58 -9.96
C LYS A 26 4.58 -8.18 -10.49
N GLY A 27 3.50 -8.76 -9.96
CA GLY A 27 2.13 -8.35 -10.25
C GLY A 27 1.89 -6.90 -9.84
N ALA A 28 2.26 -6.54 -8.61
CA ALA A 28 2.20 -5.16 -8.14
C ALA A 28 3.02 -4.20 -9.03
N ASP A 29 4.26 -4.55 -9.39
CA ASP A 29 5.10 -3.76 -10.30
C ASP A 29 4.38 -3.51 -11.64
N PHE A 30 3.84 -4.56 -12.27
CA PHE A 30 3.13 -4.46 -13.54
C PHE A 30 1.85 -3.63 -13.42
N PHE A 31 1.07 -3.84 -12.36
CA PHE A 31 -0.14 -3.07 -12.11
C PHE A 31 0.19 -1.56 -11.98
N VAL A 32 1.24 -1.21 -11.24
CA VAL A 32 1.68 0.18 -11.04
C VAL A 32 2.19 0.79 -12.34
N GLU A 33 3.02 0.08 -13.10
CA GLU A 33 3.53 0.56 -14.40
C GLU A 33 2.39 0.77 -15.41
N GLY A 34 1.47 -0.19 -15.50
CA GLY A 34 0.31 -0.13 -16.39
C GLY A 34 -0.63 1.03 -16.04
N SER A 35 -0.98 1.16 -14.76
CA SER A 35 -1.86 2.21 -14.23
C SER A 35 -1.24 3.60 -14.37
N SER A 36 0.06 3.73 -14.06
CA SER A 36 0.78 5.00 -14.19
C SER A 36 0.88 5.42 -15.66
N SER A 37 1.15 4.48 -16.57
CA SER A 37 1.14 4.75 -18.01
C SER A 37 -0.24 5.18 -18.51
N ALA A 38 -1.32 4.59 -18.00
CA ALA A 38 -2.69 4.96 -18.37
C ALA A 38 -3.03 6.37 -17.86
N ALA A 39 -2.71 6.68 -16.61
CA ALA A 39 -2.93 8.01 -16.03
C ALA A 39 -2.14 9.10 -16.78
N LYS A 40 -0.89 8.83 -17.16
CA LYS A 40 -0.06 9.77 -17.96
C LYS A 40 -0.69 10.05 -19.33
N ARG A 41 -1.30 9.04 -19.97
CA ARG A 41 -2.06 9.22 -21.24
C ARG A 41 -3.33 10.05 -21.06
N LEU A 42 -3.95 9.99 -19.88
CA LEU A 42 -5.09 10.83 -19.53
C LEU A 42 -4.69 12.25 -19.08
N HIS A 43 -3.42 12.65 -19.28
CA HIS A 43 -2.86 13.94 -18.87
C HIS A 43 -2.98 14.21 -17.36
N VAL A 44 -2.99 13.14 -16.56
CA VAL A 44 -2.87 13.28 -15.10
C VAL A 44 -1.43 13.72 -14.79
N PRO A 45 -1.23 14.80 -14.02
CA PRO A 45 0.09 15.26 -13.62
C PRO A 45 0.88 14.17 -12.90
N SER A 46 2.16 13.99 -13.23
CA SER A 46 2.99 12.90 -12.66
C SER A 46 3.18 13.00 -11.15
N ILE A 47 3.16 14.21 -10.60
CA ILE A 47 3.10 14.42 -9.14
C ILE A 47 1.89 13.72 -8.51
N ILE A 48 0.72 13.75 -9.15
CA ILE A 48 -0.47 13.06 -8.66
C ILE A 48 -0.27 11.56 -8.81
N ILE A 49 0.27 11.10 -9.94
CA ILE A 49 0.52 9.67 -10.19
C ILE A 49 1.46 9.08 -9.14
N GLY A 50 2.58 9.76 -8.84
CA GLY A 50 3.53 9.27 -7.85
C GLY A 50 2.98 9.28 -6.42
N LEU A 51 2.33 10.38 -6.01
CA LEU A 51 1.73 10.49 -4.67
C LEU A 51 0.49 9.60 -4.47
N THR A 52 -0.03 8.96 -5.52
CA THR A 52 -1.23 8.11 -5.42
C THR A 52 -0.95 6.69 -5.92
N ILE A 53 -0.82 6.48 -7.22
CA ILE A 53 -0.69 5.16 -7.85
C ILE A 53 0.60 4.48 -7.42
N VAL A 54 1.73 5.19 -7.46
CA VAL A 54 3.05 4.61 -7.12
C VAL A 54 3.13 4.36 -5.61
N ALA A 55 2.77 5.36 -4.80
CA ALA A 55 2.74 5.24 -3.34
C ALA A 55 1.81 4.12 -2.84
N MET A 56 0.60 3.97 -3.41
CA MET A 56 -0.27 2.83 -3.09
C MET A 56 0.31 1.51 -3.62
N GLY A 57 0.99 1.57 -4.76
CA GLY A 57 1.66 0.46 -5.42
C GLY A 57 2.58 -0.35 -4.52
N THR A 58 3.37 0.34 -3.70
CA THR A 58 4.33 -0.30 -2.78
C THR A 58 3.65 -1.10 -1.67
N SER A 59 2.37 -0.87 -1.41
CA SER A 59 1.58 -1.58 -0.39
C SER A 59 0.52 -2.52 -0.98
N LEU A 60 0.48 -2.67 -2.31
CA LEU A 60 -0.39 -3.62 -2.99
C LEU A 60 -0.09 -5.07 -2.58
N PRO A 61 1.18 -5.51 -2.48
CA PRO A 61 1.51 -6.85 -2.00
C PRO A 61 0.86 -7.21 -0.66
N GLU A 62 1.02 -6.33 0.32
CA GLU A 62 0.52 -6.49 1.68
C GLU A 62 -1.01 -6.46 1.68
N THR A 63 -1.60 -5.56 0.89
CA THR A 63 -3.05 -5.49 0.72
C THR A 63 -3.61 -6.80 0.14
N ALA A 64 -2.97 -7.35 -0.90
CA ALA A 64 -3.39 -8.62 -1.51
C ALA A 64 -3.32 -9.78 -0.50
N VAL A 65 -2.25 -9.85 0.30
CA VAL A 65 -2.10 -10.86 1.36
C VAL A 65 -3.19 -10.70 2.43
N SER A 66 -3.40 -9.47 2.94
CA SER A 66 -4.40 -9.22 3.98
C SER A 66 -5.83 -9.48 3.51
N VAL A 67 -6.17 -9.08 2.28
CA VAL A 67 -7.48 -9.37 1.68
C VAL A 67 -7.67 -10.87 1.48
N SER A 68 -6.69 -11.56 0.93
CA SER A 68 -6.75 -13.03 0.74
C SER A 68 -6.88 -13.77 2.07
N ALA A 69 -6.17 -13.32 3.12
CA ALA A 69 -6.25 -13.89 4.46
C ALA A 69 -7.65 -13.68 5.08
N SER A 70 -8.22 -12.47 4.93
CA SER A 70 -9.56 -12.19 5.45
C SER A 70 -10.65 -12.98 4.70
N LEU A 71 -10.55 -13.10 3.37
CA LEU A 71 -11.48 -13.89 2.56
C LEU A 71 -11.45 -15.39 2.88
N THR A 72 -10.32 -15.89 3.39
CA THR A 72 -10.17 -17.29 3.83
C THR A 72 -10.53 -17.48 5.31
N GLY A 73 -11.04 -16.44 5.98
CA GLY A 73 -11.43 -16.48 7.40
C GLY A 73 -10.26 -16.33 8.37
N ASN A 74 -9.03 -16.13 7.89
CA ASN A 74 -7.84 -15.92 8.70
C ASN A 74 -7.63 -14.43 8.99
N ASN A 75 -8.57 -13.85 9.75
CA ASN A 75 -8.58 -12.42 10.05
C ASN A 75 -7.41 -11.99 10.95
N GLU A 76 -6.92 -12.86 11.83
CA GLU A 76 -5.73 -12.59 12.65
C GLU A 76 -4.47 -12.41 11.78
N LEU A 77 -4.31 -13.24 10.75
CA LEU A 77 -3.23 -13.08 9.77
C LEU A 77 -3.37 -11.77 8.98
N ALA A 78 -4.60 -11.40 8.60
CA ALA A 78 -4.84 -10.15 7.88
C ALA A 78 -4.42 -8.92 8.70
N VAL A 79 -4.81 -8.87 9.98
CA VAL A 79 -4.49 -7.75 10.89
C VAL A 79 -3.01 -7.73 11.24
N SER A 80 -2.42 -8.89 11.56
CA SER A 80 -0.99 -8.98 11.88
C SER A 80 -0.09 -8.64 10.69
N ASN A 81 -0.51 -8.93 9.45
CA ASN A 81 0.21 -8.51 8.25
C ASN A 81 0.26 -6.97 8.13
N VAL A 82 -0.86 -6.27 8.30
CA VAL A 82 -0.91 -4.79 8.22
C VAL A 82 -0.12 -4.12 9.34
N ILE A 83 -0.31 -4.58 10.59
CA ILE A 83 0.37 -3.98 11.74
C ILE A 83 1.87 -4.32 11.68
N GLY A 84 2.20 -5.57 11.35
CA GLY A 84 3.57 -6.06 11.28
C GLY A 84 4.39 -5.37 10.19
N SER A 85 3.83 -5.17 8.99
CA SER A 85 4.53 -4.50 7.88
C SER A 85 4.85 -3.04 8.22
N ASN A 86 3.92 -2.30 8.82
CA ASN A 86 4.15 -0.92 9.24
C ASN A 86 5.20 -0.81 10.35
N ILE A 87 5.16 -1.71 11.35
CA ILE A 87 6.21 -1.76 12.39
C ILE A 87 7.56 -2.11 11.77
N PHE A 88 7.62 -3.09 10.87
CA PHE A 88 8.86 -3.48 10.20
C PHE A 88 9.45 -2.34 9.37
N ASN A 89 8.62 -1.63 8.61
CA ASN A 89 9.06 -0.48 7.81
C ASN A 89 9.59 0.66 8.70
N LEU A 90 8.90 1.00 9.77
CA LEU A 90 9.33 2.09 10.67
C LEU A 90 10.55 1.73 11.51
N MET A 91 10.60 0.52 12.06
CA MET A 91 11.65 0.12 13.01
C MET A 91 12.87 -0.46 12.32
N VAL A 92 12.68 -1.32 11.32
CA VAL A 92 13.77 -2.02 10.65
C VAL A 92 14.23 -1.25 9.43
N VAL A 93 13.35 -0.94 8.48
CA VAL A 93 13.77 -0.31 7.22
C VAL A 93 14.31 1.11 7.48
N ILE A 94 13.53 1.99 8.10
CA ILE A 94 13.99 3.34 8.45
C ILE A 94 15.12 3.30 9.48
N GLY A 95 15.05 2.39 10.47
CA GLY A 95 16.11 2.24 11.48
C GLY A 95 17.47 1.89 10.86
N VAL A 96 17.50 0.94 9.92
CA VAL A 96 18.72 0.59 9.18
C VAL A 96 19.17 1.76 8.30
N CYS A 97 18.26 2.42 7.57
CA CYS A 97 18.61 3.61 6.78
C CYS A 97 19.25 4.71 7.65
N ALA A 98 18.72 4.97 8.85
CA ALA A 98 19.23 5.97 9.78
C ALA A 98 20.60 5.64 10.37
N VAL A 99 20.94 4.34 10.48
CA VAL A 99 22.30 3.90 10.86
C VAL A 99 23.29 4.12 9.73
N LEU A 100 22.86 3.91 8.48
CA LEU A 100 23.74 3.98 7.30
C LEU A 100 23.92 5.40 6.78
N THR A 101 22.91 6.27 6.88
CA THR A 101 22.94 7.64 6.36
C THR A 101 22.03 8.56 7.17
N THR A 102 22.26 9.88 7.07
CA THR A 102 21.31 10.87 7.57
C THR A 102 20.03 10.82 6.74
N VAL A 103 18.90 10.53 7.39
CA VAL A 103 17.57 10.54 6.76
C VAL A 103 17.03 11.96 6.86
N GLU A 104 17.01 12.67 5.73
CA GLU A 104 16.36 13.97 5.64
C GLU A 104 14.84 13.77 5.61
N VAL A 105 14.12 14.51 6.45
CA VAL A 105 12.66 14.43 6.54
C VAL A 105 12.05 15.78 6.18
N ALA A 106 11.16 15.79 5.19
CA ALA A 106 10.45 16.99 4.78
C ALA A 106 9.59 17.56 5.93
N LYS A 107 9.48 18.89 6.00
CA LYS A 107 8.69 19.57 7.04
C LYS A 107 7.22 19.16 6.98
N GLU A 108 6.72 18.93 5.77
CA GLU A 108 5.39 18.43 5.46
C GLU A 108 5.17 17.05 6.09
N THR A 109 6.12 16.12 5.94
CA THR A 109 6.06 14.79 6.55
C THR A 109 5.96 14.86 8.08
N ILE A 110 6.78 15.73 8.72
CA ILE A 110 6.76 15.90 10.18
C ILE A 110 5.45 16.48 10.68
N LYS A 111 4.91 17.49 9.99
CA LYS A 111 3.74 18.23 10.47
C LYS A 111 2.40 17.61 10.07
N ARG A 112 2.38 16.78 9.02
CA ARG A 112 1.15 16.27 8.40
C ARG A 112 1.11 14.76 8.37
N ASP A 113 2.09 14.12 7.75
CA ASP A 113 2.01 12.68 7.44
C ASP A 113 2.23 11.82 8.70
N ILE A 114 3.21 12.17 9.54
CA ILE A 114 3.47 11.48 10.81
C ILE A 114 2.27 11.61 11.78
N PRO A 115 1.74 12.82 12.08
CA PRO A 115 0.58 12.95 12.96
C PRO A 115 -0.65 12.21 12.43
N LEU A 116 -0.89 12.26 11.12
CA LEU A 116 -2.01 11.54 10.51
C LEU A 116 -1.85 10.03 10.65
N SER A 117 -0.64 9.50 10.42
CA SER A 117 -0.34 8.08 10.60
C SER A 117 -0.57 7.64 12.06
N LEU A 118 -0.19 8.45 13.05
CA LEU A 118 -0.46 8.20 14.46
C LEU A 118 -1.97 8.24 14.78
N ILE A 119 -2.73 9.15 14.18
CA ILE A 119 -4.19 9.20 14.32
C ILE A 119 -4.82 7.92 13.72
N CYS A 120 -4.39 7.48 12.54
CA CYS A 120 -4.85 6.22 11.94
C CYS A 120 -4.53 5.01 12.82
N ALA A 121 -3.31 4.93 13.36
CA ALA A 121 -2.90 3.85 14.24
C ALA A 121 -3.70 3.86 15.56
N GLY A 122 -3.92 5.04 16.14
CA GLY A 122 -4.75 5.21 17.33
C GLY A 122 -6.22 4.85 17.08
N LEU A 123 -6.78 5.25 15.94
CA LEU A 123 -8.13 4.87 15.51
C LEU A 123 -8.24 3.35 15.36
N LEU A 124 -7.30 2.71 14.65
CA LEU A 124 -7.27 1.26 14.51
C LEU A 124 -7.21 0.55 15.87
N MET A 125 -6.37 1.05 16.79
CA MET A 125 -6.26 0.52 18.15
C MET A 125 -7.57 0.66 18.93
N VAL A 126 -8.22 1.83 18.88
CA VAL A 126 -9.50 2.07 19.56
C VAL A 126 -10.58 1.17 19.01
N LEU A 127 -10.69 1.03 17.68
CA LEU A 127 -11.68 0.15 17.05
C LEU A 127 -11.45 -1.31 17.45
N GLY A 128 -10.19 -1.77 17.43
CA GLY A 128 -9.82 -3.13 17.80
C GLY A 128 -10.04 -3.48 19.28
N ILE A 129 -9.86 -2.53 20.21
CA ILE A 129 -10.09 -2.75 21.65
C ILE A 129 -11.57 -2.60 22.01
N SER A 130 -12.24 -1.61 21.41
CA SER A 130 -13.65 -1.29 21.73
C SER A 130 -14.59 -2.40 21.28
N GLY A 131 -14.13 -3.31 20.41
CA GLY A 131 -14.90 -4.46 19.97
C GLY A 131 -16.23 -4.05 19.33
N LEU A 132 -16.22 -2.91 18.62
CA LEU A 132 -17.36 -2.44 17.82
C LEU A 132 -17.71 -3.39 16.66
N GLY A 133 -16.92 -4.46 16.53
CA GLY A 133 -17.11 -5.57 15.64
C GLY A 133 -18.55 -6.06 15.53
N ASP A 134 -18.86 -6.58 14.35
CA ASP A 134 -20.18 -7.09 14.02
C ASP A 134 -20.58 -8.23 14.97
N LYS A 135 -21.89 -8.53 15.06
CA LYS A 135 -22.42 -9.65 15.89
C LYS A 135 -21.83 -11.03 15.56
N SER A 136 -21.00 -11.09 14.52
CA SER A 136 -20.20 -12.21 14.04
C SER A 136 -18.97 -12.54 14.91
N GLY A 137 -18.68 -11.78 15.97
CA GLY A 137 -17.58 -12.09 16.91
C GLY A 137 -16.18 -11.75 16.40
N MET A 138 -16.08 -10.90 15.37
CA MET A 138 -14.79 -10.40 14.85
C MET A 138 -14.30 -9.23 15.68
N MET A 139 -12.99 -9.15 15.99
CA MET A 139 -12.41 -8.01 16.71
C MET A 139 -12.49 -6.69 15.92
N LEU A 140 -12.41 -6.77 14.58
CA LEU A 140 -12.64 -5.66 13.65
C LEU A 140 -13.78 -6.07 12.71
N GLY A 141 -14.88 -5.32 12.76
CA GLY A 141 -16.08 -5.59 11.98
C GLY A 141 -16.13 -4.84 10.64
N HIS A 142 -17.19 -5.11 9.87
CA HIS A 142 -17.45 -4.44 8.60
C HIS A 142 -17.60 -2.92 8.78
N LEU A 143 -18.27 -2.47 9.85
CA LEU A 143 -18.43 -1.04 10.15
C LEU A 143 -17.09 -0.36 10.43
N ASP A 144 -16.21 -0.99 11.19
CA ASP A 144 -14.86 -0.49 11.46
C ASP A 144 -14.06 -0.35 10.15
N GLY A 145 -14.18 -1.36 9.26
CA GLY A 145 -13.61 -1.32 7.92
C GLY A 145 -14.14 -0.15 7.07
N VAL A 146 -15.45 0.10 7.08
CA VAL A 146 -16.06 1.24 6.37
C VAL A 146 -15.55 2.58 6.90
N ILE A 147 -15.39 2.72 8.23
CA ILE A 147 -14.83 3.92 8.85
C ILE A 147 -13.39 4.14 8.37
N LEU A 148 -12.55 3.10 8.40
CA LEU A 148 -11.15 3.17 7.96
C LEU A 148 -11.02 3.48 6.46
N ILE A 149 -11.85 2.85 5.61
CA ILE A 149 -11.91 3.14 4.17
C ILE A 149 -12.36 4.59 3.93
N GLY A 150 -13.34 5.08 4.68
CA GLY A 150 -13.78 6.47 4.60
C GLY A 150 -12.67 7.46 4.95
N PHE A 151 -11.89 7.17 6.00
CA PHE A 151 -10.74 7.98 6.38
C PHE A 151 -9.63 7.94 5.31
N PHE A 152 -9.36 6.75 4.76
CA PHE A 152 -8.41 6.57 3.67
C PHE A 152 -8.82 7.32 2.40
N ALA A 153 -10.10 7.24 2.00
CA ALA A 153 -10.63 7.98 0.87
C ALA A 153 -10.52 9.50 1.09
N GLY A 154 -10.81 9.99 2.29
CA GLY A 154 -10.60 11.38 2.67
C GLY A 154 -9.14 11.82 2.54
N TYR A 155 -8.20 10.97 2.98
CA TYR A 155 -6.76 11.22 2.83
C TYR A 155 -6.32 11.28 1.36
N ILE A 156 -6.81 10.36 0.51
CA ILE A 156 -6.51 10.38 -0.92
C ILE A 156 -7.02 11.67 -1.57
N VAL A 157 -8.26 12.08 -1.28
CA VAL A 157 -8.81 13.35 -1.78
C VAL A 157 -7.96 14.54 -1.35
N TYR A 158 -7.55 14.57 -0.08
CA TYR A 158 -6.70 15.62 0.46
C TYR A 158 -5.32 15.65 -0.22
N MET A 159 -4.70 14.49 -0.45
CA MET A 159 -3.42 14.39 -1.18
C MET A 159 -3.55 14.86 -2.63
N VAL A 160 -4.61 14.47 -3.34
CA VAL A 160 -4.88 14.94 -4.71
C VAL A 160 -5.05 16.46 -4.75
N GLN A 161 -5.75 17.06 -3.79
CA GLN A 161 -5.90 18.52 -3.70
C GLN A 161 -4.56 19.23 -3.52
N ILE A 162 -3.69 18.69 -2.66
CA ILE A 162 -2.34 19.23 -2.44
C ILE A 162 -1.50 19.11 -3.71
N ALA A 163 -1.53 17.96 -4.37
CA ALA A 163 -0.80 17.72 -5.61
C ALA A 163 -1.28 18.65 -6.74
N LEU A 164 -2.59 18.86 -6.86
CA LEU A 164 -3.16 19.82 -7.82
C LEU A 164 -2.73 21.26 -7.53
N LYS A 165 -2.72 21.66 -6.25
CA LYS A 165 -2.27 23.00 -5.84
C LYS A 165 -0.78 23.20 -6.13
N ALA A 166 0.05 22.22 -5.80
CA ALA A 166 1.49 22.26 -6.05
C ALA A 166 1.80 22.34 -7.56
N ASN A 167 1.07 21.58 -8.39
CA ASN A 167 1.20 21.63 -9.84
C ASN A 167 0.85 23.02 -10.39
N ARG A 168 -0.24 23.65 -9.90
CA ARG A 168 -0.61 25.02 -10.30
C ARG A 168 0.43 26.08 -9.90
N GLU A 169 1.06 25.90 -8.74
CA GLU A 169 2.09 26.81 -8.22
C GLU A 169 3.49 26.56 -8.84
N GLY A 170 3.64 25.56 -9.72
CA GLY A 170 4.93 25.19 -10.30
C GLY A 170 5.95 24.70 -9.27
N LYS A 171 5.50 24.27 -8.08
CA LYS A 171 6.38 23.75 -7.03
C LYS A 171 6.80 22.32 -7.39
N LYS A 172 8.11 22.08 -7.35
CA LYS A 172 8.65 20.71 -7.34
C LYS A 172 8.31 20.10 -5.98
N VAL A 173 7.47 19.08 -5.98
CA VAL A 173 7.25 18.20 -4.82
C VAL A 173 8.08 16.96 -5.08
N GLU A 174 8.80 16.49 -4.07
CA GLU A 174 9.50 15.20 -4.15
C GLU A 174 8.48 14.10 -4.35
N ILE A 175 8.66 13.32 -5.42
CA ILE A 175 7.75 12.26 -5.82
C ILE A 175 8.32 10.94 -5.28
N GLU A 176 7.53 10.19 -4.52
CA GLU A 176 7.85 8.79 -4.22
C GLU A 176 7.89 8.00 -5.54
N GLY A 177 9.06 7.47 -5.88
CA GLY A 177 9.27 6.69 -7.12
C GLY A 177 10.05 7.39 -8.24
N GLY A 178 10.71 8.51 -7.96
CA GLY A 178 11.58 9.17 -8.95
C GLY A 178 10.88 10.27 -9.76
N SER A 179 11.64 10.91 -10.64
CA SER A 179 11.24 12.13 -11.35
C SER A 179 10.18 11.85 -12.43
N ASP A 180 9.61 12.93 -13.00
CA ASP A 180 8.68 12.91 -14.15
C ASP A 180 9.12 12.00 -15.33
N GLU A 181 10.43 11.76 -15.45
CA GLU A 181 11.08 10.94 -16.47
C GLU A 181 10.94 9.42 -16.24
N ASP A 182 10.62 8.98 -15.01
CA ASP A 182 10.59 7.55 -14.66
C ASP A 182 9.28 6.85 -15.09
N ILE A 183 8.20 7.60 -15.35
CA ILE A 183 6.93 7.02 -15.81
C ILE A 183 6.98 6.73 -17.31
N LYS A 184 7.25 5.46 -17.64
CA LYS A 184 7.28 4.94 -19.02
C LYS A 184 5.90 4.97 -19.67
N LEU A 185 5.83 5.48 -20.90
CA LEU A 185 4.63 5.40 -21.74
C LEU A 185 4.58 4.05 -22.45
N LEU A 186 3.82 3.11 -21.90
CA LEU A 186 3.55 1.80 -22.52
C LEU A 186 2.46 1.92 -23.60
N SER A 187 2.47 1.04 -24.60
CA SER A 187 1.39 0.99 -25.60
C SER A 187 0.06 0.60 -24.94
N VAL A 188 -1.07 1.11 -25.46
CA VAL A 188 -2.40 0.87 -24.85
C VAL A 188 -2.70 -0.61 -24.58
N PRO A 189 -2.41 -1.55 -25.52
CA PRO A 189 -2.62 -2.97 -25.24
C PRO A 189 -1.72 -3.49 -24.10
N LYS A 190 -0.46 -3.03 -24.03
CA LYS A 190 0.45 -3.42 -22.95
C LYS A 190 0.00 -2.86 -21.60
N SER A 191 -0.44 -1.61 -21.55
CA SER A 191 -0.99 -1.01 -20.33
C SER A 191 -2.19 -1.81 -19.82
N ILE A 192 -3.11 -2.22 -20.70
CA ILE A 192 -4.27 -3.03 -20.31
C ILE A 192 -3.84 -4.39 -19.76
N VAL A 193 -2.92 -5.09 -20.45
CA VAL A 193 -2.40 -6.38 -19.98
C VAL A 193 -1.73 -6.24 -18.61
N PHE A 194 -1.00 -5.16 -18.39
CA PHE A 194 -0.31 -4.90 -17.13
C PHE A 194 -1.27 -4.56 -15.99
N ILE A 195 -2.35 -3.82 -16.26
CA ILE A 195 -3.38 -3.48 -15.28
C ILE A 195 -4.23 -4.70 -14.91
N VAL A 196 -4.57 -5.55 -15.89
CA VAL A 196 -5.47 -6.70 -15.66
C VAL A 196 -4.72 -7.94 -15.19
N GLY A 197 -3.47 -8.12 -15.65
CA GLY A 197 -2.63 -9.27 -15.33
C GLY A 197 -1.72 -9.09 -14.13
N GLY A 198 -1.54 -7.85 -13.65
CA GLY A 198 -0.86 -7.54 -12.39
C GLY A 198 -1.84 -7.55 -11.23
#